data_AF-W4RZA3-F1
#
_entry.id   AF-W4RZA3-F1
#
_cell.length_a   1.000
_cell.length_b   1.000
_cell.length_c   1.000
_cell.angle_alpha   90.00
_cell.angle_beta   90.00
_cell.angle_gamma   90.00
#
_symmetry.space_group_name_H-M   'P 1'
#
loop_
_entity.id
_entity.type
_entity.pdbx_description
1 polymer ?
#
loop_
_entity_poly.entity_id
_entity_poly.type
_entity_poly.pdbx_seq_one_letter_code
_entity_poly.pdbx_strand_id
1 'polypeptide(L)'
;MVCARAVFRHIRHGAKLHPIEGQPHAAGLPPPRSTSMSRLAGKRTLITGGTSGIGLETARQFLAEGARVIVTGNNPESIANAKAALGAEVLVLRADSASVAAQQQLAQAVQAHYGQLDIAFLNAGVSVWAPIEDWTEQAFDASFAINVKGPYFLMQALLPVFANPAAVVLNTSINAHVGTARSSVYAATKAAFLSMAKTLSSELLRAASASTRSAPARWKPRCTTSSASPTHTATRSTRTSPPPSRSAASAPRTR
;
A
#
# COMPACT_ATOMS: atom_id res chain seq x y z
N MET A 1 8.55 2.12 10.48
CA MET A 1 9.30 0.89 10.82
C MET A 1 8.42 -0.35 11.08
N VAL A 2 7.20 -0.23 11.65
CA VAL A 2 6.31 -1.38 11.96
C VAL A 2 5.74 -2.07 10.71
N CYS A 3 5.44 -1.32 9.64
CA CYS A 3 4.75 -1.85 8.45
C CYS A 3 5.64 -2.67 7.52
N ALA A 4 6.90 -2.28 7.29
CA ALA A 4 7.84 -3.07 6.50
C ALA A 4 8.13 -4.43 7.17
N ARG A 5 8.32 -4.44 8.50
CA ARG A 5 8.38 -5.70 9.29
C ARG A 5 7.13 -6.56 9.15
N ALA A 6 5.94 -5.97 8.97
CA ALA A 6 4.72 -6.71 8.67
C ALA A 6 4.79 -7.35 7.28
N VAL A 7 5.15 -6.62 6.22
CA VAL A 7 5.41 -7.19 4.89
C VAL A 7 6.38 -8.38 4.98
N PHE A 8 7.48 -8.22 5.74
CA PHE A 8 8.46 -9.28 5.95
C PHE A 8 7.96 -10.45 6.80
N ARG A 9 7.17 -10.26 7.85
CA ARG A 9 6.67 -11.39 8.68
C ARG A 9 5.77 -12.32 7.86
N HIS A 10 5.12 -11.79 6.83
CA HIS A 10 4.08 -12.45 6.06
C HIS A 10 4.61 -13.31 4.90
N ILE A 11 5.88 -13.14 4.50
CA ILE A 11 6.55 -13.90 3.42
C ILE A 11 7.15 -15.24 3.92
N ARG A 12 7.25 -15.48 5.25
CA ARG A 12 8.07 -16.59 5.83
C ARG A 12 7.49 -18.01 5.79
N HIS A 13 6.20 -18.25 5.60
CA HIS A 13 5.64 -19.60 5.89
C HIS A 13 5.45 -20.47 4.64
N GLY A 14 6.50 -21.23 4.32
CA GLY A 14 6.55 -22.29 3.31
C GLY A 14 7.25 -23.57 3.78
N ALA A 15 7.12 -23.94 5.06
CA ALA A 15 7.68 -25.19 5.59
C ALA A 15 6.61 -25.99 6.34
N LYS A 16 6.65 -27.30 6.10
CA LYS A 16 5.67 -28.36 6.43
C LYS A 16 5.25 -28.39 7.91
N LEU A 17 3.98 -28.71 8.17
CA LEU A 17 3.50 -29.17 9.47
C LEU A 17 3.74 -30.69 9.52
N HIS A 18 4.56 -31.14 10.46
CA HIS A 18 4.61 -32.54 10.89
C HIS A 18 3.79 -32.70 12.18
N PRO A 19 3.17 -33.87 12.44
CA PRO A 19 2.41 -34.12 13.66
C PRO A 19 3.34 -34.10 14.86
N ILE A 20 2.88 -33.52 15.97
CA ILE A 20 3.61 -33.51 17.25
C ILE A 20 3.11 -34.71 18.05
N GLU A 21 3.95 -35.73 18.17
CA GLU A 21 3.81 -36.80 19.17
C GLU A 21 4.99 -36.68 20.13
N GLY A 22 4.71 -36.75 21.43
CA GLY A 22 5.56 -36.22 22.50
C GLY A 22 6.75 -37.08 22.91
N GLN A 23 7.74 -36.44 23.56
CA GLN A 23 8.45 -36.86 24.77
C GLN A 23 9.47 -35.76 25.19
N PRO A 24 9.80 -35.60 26.49
CA PRO A 24 10.57 -34.47 27.01
C PRO A 24 12.08 -34.81 27.14
N HIS A 25 12.96 -34.07 26.48
CA HIS A 25 14.40 -34.14 26.75
C HIS A 25 15.08 -32.76 26.75
N ALA A 26 15.74 -32.49 27.88
CA ALA A 26 16.81 -31.53 28.18
C ALA A 26 17.00 -30.31 27.25
N ALA A 27 16.75 -29.12 27.81
CA ALA A 27 16.94 -27.82 27.17
C ALA A 27 18.42 -27.49 26.93
N GLY A 28 18.97 -27.96 25.81
CA GLY A 28 20.12 -27.35 25.15
C GLY A 28 19.65 -26.10 24.39
N LEU A 29 20.35 -24.98 24.57
CA LEU A 29 20.10 -23.75 23.82
C LEU A 29 20.18 -24.08 22.31
N PRO A 30 19.16 -23.74 21.49
CA PRO A 30 19.22 -24.02 20.07
C PRO A 30 20.45 -23.31 19.47
N PRO A 31 21.16 -23.95 18.51
CA PRO A 31 22.34 -23.36 17.91
C PRO A 31 21.98 -22.00 17.31
N PRO A 32 22.92 -21.02 17.33
CA PRO A 32 22.68 -19.71 16.74
C PRO A 32 22.27 -19.92 15.27
N ARG A 33 21.09 -19.38 14.93
CA ARG A 33 20.57 -19.45 13.55
C ARG A 33 21.63 -18.83 12.63
N SER A 34 22.08 -19.62 11.65
CA SER A 34 22.96 -19.21 10.56
C SER A 34 22.62 -17.79 10.07
N THR A 35 23.66 -16.95 10.05
CA THR A 35 23.66 -15.60 9.50
C THR A 35 23.39 -15.63 8.00
N SER A 36 22.31 -14.93 7.64
CA SER A 36 22.13 -14.16 6.38
C SER A 36 22.18 -14.90 5.04
N MET A 37 21.19 -15.77 4.80
CA MET A 37 20.62 -15.81 3.44
C MET A 37 19.65 -14.63 3.32
N SER A 38 19.93 -13.69 2.40
CA SER A 38 19.06 -12.53 2.18
C SER A 38 17.69 -13.03 1.73
N ARG A 39 16.64 -12.66 2.46
CA ARG A 39 15.37 -13.40 2.38
C ARG A 39 14.62 -13.22 1.06
N LEU A 40 14.94 -12.15 0.33
CA LEU A 40 14.37 -11.82 -0.96
C LEU A 40 15.40 -11.92 -2.09
N ALA A 41 16.51 -12.64 -1.88
CA ALA A 41 17.56 -12.83 -2.88
C ALA A 41 16.98 -13.18 -4.26
N GLY A 42 17.24 -12.33 -5.25
CA GLY A 42 16.83 -12.53 -6.64
C GLY A 42 15.33 -12.40 -6.92
N LYS A 43 14.49 -12.10 -5.91
CA LYS A 43 13.04 -11.94 -6.11
C LYS A 43 12.75 -10.69 -6.91
N ARG A 44 11.91 -10.84 -7.94
CA ARG A 44 11.44 -9.78 -8.83
C ARG A 44 10.21 -9.15 -8.21
N THR A 45 10.28 -7.86 -7.89
CA THR A 45 9.27 -7.20 -7.07
C THR A 45 8.75 -5.92 -7.72
N LEU A 46 7.46 -5.66 -7.55
CA LEU A 46 6.80 -4.43 -7.96
C LEU A 46 6.20 -3.77 -6.72
N ILE A 47 6.50 -2.49 -6.49
CA ILE A 47 5.91 -1.69 -5.41
C ILE A 47 5.23 -0.47 -6.02
N THR A 48 3.89 -0.44 -5.97
CA THR A 48 3.16 0.75 -6.44
C THR A 48 3.16 1.86 -5.38
N GLY A 49 3.25 3.12 -5.80
CA GLY A 49 3.46 4.23 -4.86
C GLY A 49 4.78 4.09 -4.10
N GLY A 50 5.80 3.52 -4.76
CA GLY A 50 7.12 3.26 -4.22
C GLY A 50 8.06 4.47 -4.24
N THR A 51 7.59 5.64 -4.66
CA THR A 51 8.40 6.87 -4.72
C THR A 51 8.38 7.69 -3.45
N SER A 52 7.51 7.37 -2.48
CA SER A 52 7.44 8.07 -1.20
C SER A 52 6.93 7.18 -0.06
N GLY A 53 7.02 7.70 1.18
CA GLY A 53 6.40 7.11 2.36
C GLY A 53 6.70 5.63 2.57
N ILE A 54 5.64 4.85 2.83
CA ILE A 54 5.72 3.40 3.09
C ILE A 54 6.32 2.65 1.89
N GLY A 55 5.97 3.04 0.68
CA GLY A 55 6.43 2.35 -0.53
C GLY A 55 7.93 2.51 -0.74
N LEU A 56 8.45 3.74 -0.62
CA LEU A 56 9.89 4.01 -0.74
C LEU A 56 10.72 3.27 0.31
N GLU A 57 10.26 3.28 1.56
CA GLU A 57 10.95 2.57 2.64
C GLU A 57 10.88 1.05 2.45
N THR A 58 9.76 0.54 1.92
CA THR A 58 9.65 -0.89 1.56
C THR A 58 10.62 -1.24 0.44
N ALA A 59 10.77 -0.38 -0.57
CA ALA A 59 11.72 -0.58 -1.66
C ALA A 59 13.16 -0.67 -1.15
N ARG A 60 13.58 0.23 -0.26
CA ARG A 60 14.90 0.19 0.38
C ARG A 60 15.14 -1.12 1.12
N GLN A 61 14.17 -1.58 1.91
CA GLN A 61 14.33 -2.83 2.65
C GLN A 61 14.31 -4.06 1.73
N PHE A 62 13.53 -4.02 0.63
CA PHE A 62 13.54 -5.09 -0.36
C PHE A 62 14.91 -5.21 -1.04
N LEU A 63 15.51 -4.08 -1.43
CA LEU A 63 16.87 -4.02 -1.97
C LEU A 63 17.89 -4.55 -0.97
N ALA A 64 17.81 -4.13 0.30
CA ALA A 64 18.70 -4.62 1.36
C ALA A 64 18.58 -6.13 1.62
N GLU A 65 17.42 -6.73 1.32
CA GLU A 65 17.20 -8.18 1.38
C GLU A 65 17.51 -8.92 0.05
N GLY A 66 18.11 -8.23 -0.93
CA GLY A 66 18.59 -8.80 -2.19
C GLY A 66 17.54 -8.94 -3.29
N ALA A 67 16.41 -8.24 -3.18
CA ALA A 67 15.38 -8.21 -4.21
C ALA A 67 15.79 -7.35 -5.41
N ARG A 68 15.24 -7.66 -6.57
CA ARG A 68 15.17 -6.76 -7.73
C ARG A 68 13.85 -5.99 -7.63
N VAL A 69 13.92 -4.65 -7.66
CA VAL A 69 12.78 -3.79 -7.35
C VAL A 69 12.42 -2.90 -8.54
N ILE A 70 11.14 -2.92 -8.92
CA ILE A 70 10.48 -1.87 -9.70
C ILE A 70 9.61 -1.06 -8.74
N VAL A 71 9.69 0.26 -8.81
CA VAL A 71 8.77 1.15 -8.08
C VAL A 71 7.98 2.03 -9.06
N THR A 72 6.76 2.41 -8.68
CA THR A 72 5.97 3.37 -9.44
C THR A 72 5.57 4.58 -8.63
N GLY A 73 5.40 5.72 -9.30
CA GLY A 73 4.80 6.94 -8.78
C GLY A 73 4.15 7.75 -9.90
N ASN A 74 3.44 8.83 -9.58
CA ASN A 74 2.84 9.71 -10.60
C ASN A 74 3.45 11.13 -10.61
N ASN A 75 3.91 11.61 -9.45
CA ASN A 75 4.48 12.95 -9.32
C ASN A 75 5.97 12.96 -9.77
N PRO A 76 6.35 13.84 -10.73
CA PRO A 76 7.71 13.90 -11.29
C PRO A 76 8.82 14.12 -10.27
N GLU A 77 8.58 14.99 -9.27
CA GLU A 77 9.56 15.30 -8.22
C GLU A 77 9.82 14.07 -7.34
N SER A 78 8.76 13.40 -6.89
CA SER A 78 8.90 12.16 -6.11
C SER A 78 9.62 11.06 -6.89
N ILE A 79 9.41 10.98 -8.21
CA ILE A 79 10.09 10.03 -9.09
C ILE A 79 11.59 10.35 -9.17
N ALA A 80 11.96 11.61 -9.36
CA ALA A 80 13.36 12.03 -9.40
C ALA A 80 14.06 11.73 -8.06
N ASN A 81 13.42 12.06 -6.94
CA ASN A 81 13.94 11.78 -5.60
C ASN A 81 14.10 10.28 -5.36
N ALA A 82 13.15 9.46 -5.80
CA ALA A 82 13.23 8.01 -5.67
C ALA A 82 14.37 7.40 -6.49
N LYS A 83 14.60 7.89 -7.72
CA LYS A 83 15.76 7.46 -8.55
C LYS A 83 17.08 7.73 -7.84
N ALA A 84 17.24 8.94 -7.28
CA ALA A 84 18.45 9.30 -6.53
C ALA A 84 18.60 8.43 -5.26
N ALA A 85 17.50 8.14 -4.56
CA ALA A 85 17.52 7.43 -3.29
C ALA A 85 17.66 5.90 -3.40
N LEU A 86 17.20 5.30 -4.48
CA LEU A 86 17.17 3.84 -4.67
C LEU A 86 18.33 3.32 -5.54
N GLY A 87 18.99 4.21 -6.30
CA GLY A 87 20.11 3.87 -7.18
C GLY A 87 19.69 3.61 -8.63
N ALA A 88 20.66 3.69 -9.55
CA ALA A 88 20.42 3.65 -10.99
C ALA A 88 19.86 2.31 -11.51
N GLU A 89 20.15 1.21 -10.82
CA GLU A 89 19.68 -0.14 -11.17
C GLU A 89 18.18 -0.35 -10.89
N VAL A 90 17.55 0.55 -10.13
CA VAL A 90 16.13 0.45 -9.78
C VAL A 90 15.28 1.14 -10.83
N LEU A 91 14.40 0.36 -11.45
CA LEU A 91 13.48 0.90 -12.45
C LEU A 91 12.35 1.67 -11.74
N VAL A 92 12.39 3.00 -11.87
CA VAL A 92 11.36 3.92 -11.35
C VAL A 92 10.46 4.37 -12.50
N LEU A 93 9.22 3.89 -12.53
CA LEU A 93 8.26 4.15 -13.60
C LEU A 93 7.20 5.17 -13.19
N ARG A 94 6.81 6.02 -14.14
CA ARG A 94 5.59 6.82 -13.99
C ARG A 94 4.38 5.93 -14.29
N ALA A 95 3.43 5.86 -13.36
CA ALA A 95 2.15 5.19 -13.58
C ALA A 95 1.05 5.88 -12.77
N ASP A 96 0.01 6.34 -13.44
CA ASP A 96 -1.18 6.87 -12.77
C ASP A 96 -2.06 5.72 -12.29
N SER A 97 -2.19 5.58 -10.97
CA SER A 97 -2.99 4.53 -10.34
C SER A 97 -4.48 4.63 -10.66
N ALA A 98 -5.02 5.77 -11.07
CA ALA A 98 -6.44 5.86 -11.47
C ALA A 98 -6.72 5.27 -12.85
N SER A 99 -5.69 5.18 -13.71
CA SER A 99 -5.83 4.81 -15.12
C SER A 99 -5.65 3.31 -15.34
N VAL A 100 -6.69 2.64 -15.84
CA VAL A 100 -6.65 1.22 -16.22
C VAL A 100 -5.65 0.96 -17.34
N ALA A 101 -5.59 1.84 -18.34
CA ALA A 101 -4.62 1.75 -19.43
C ALA A 101 -3.17 1.84 -18.89
N ALA A 102 -2.91 2.73 -17.93
CA ALA A 102 -1.60 2.81 -17.29
C ALA A 102 -1.26 1.54 -16.49
N GLN A 103 -2.25 0.87 -15.89
CA GLN A 103 -2.02 -0.42 -15.21
C GLN A 103 -1.65 -1.53 -16.20
N GLN A 104 -2.29 -1.57 -17.37
CA GLN A 104 -1.97 -2.52 -18.43
C GLN A 104 -0.55 -2.29 -18.96
N GLN A 105 -0.19 -1.04 -19.24
CA GLN A 105 1.16 -0.65 -19.66
C GLN A 105 2.21 -1.01 -18.60
N LEU A 106 1.89 -0.81 -17.32
CA LEU A 106 2.77 -1.20 -16.22
C LEU A 106 3.00 -2.72 -16.20
N ALA A 107 1.95 -3.53 -16.36
CA ALA A 107 2.09 -4.99 -16.42
C ALA A 107 2.96 -5.43 -17.61
N GLN A 108 2.79 -4.81 -18.78
CA GLN A 108 3.64 -5.04 -19.94
C GLN A 108 5.11 -4.68 -19.68
N ALA A 109 5.36 -3.53 -19.03
CA ALA A 109 6.72 -3.12 -18.66
C ALA A 109 7.38 -4.11 -17.67
N VAL A 110 6.61 -4.62 -16.70
CA VAL A 110 7.09 -5.66 -15.77
C VAL A 110 7.42 -6.95 -16.54
N GLN A 111 6.55 -7.38 -17.45
CA GLN A 111 6.78 -8.57 -18.26
C GLN A 111 8.04 -8.41 -19.13
N ALA A 112 8.19 -7.27 -19.80
CA ALA A 112 9.35 -6.98 -20.64
C ALA A 112 10.66 -6.96 -19.83
N HIS A 113 10.63 -6.41 -18.61
CA HIS A 113 11.84 -6.26 -17.79
C HIS A 113 12.23 -7.53 -17.02
N TYR A 114 11.25 -8.31 -16.54
CA TYR A 114 11.49 -9.44 -15.64
C TYR A 114 11.02 -10.81 -16.16
N GLY A 115 10.19 -10.84 -17.21
CA GLY A 115 9.52 -12.04 -17.71
C GLY A 115 8.40 -12.53 -16.79
N GLN A 116 8.69 -12.71 -15.50
CA GLN A 116 7.71 -13.01 -14.47
C GLN A 116 7.93 -12.19 -13.20
N LEU A 117 6.91 -12.11 -12.34
CA LEU A 117 6.89 -11.32 -11.12
C LEU A 117 6.67 -12.21 -9.90
N ASP A 118 7.57 -12.14 -8.91
CA ASP A 118 7.48 -12.95 -7.70
C ASP A 118 6.62 -12.28 -6.61
N ILE A 119 6.72 -10.95 -6.48
CA ILE A 119 6.03 -10.19 -5.43
C ILE A 119 5.45 -8.89 -5.98
N ALA A 120 4.16 -8.66 -5.79
CA ALA A 120 3.56 -7.34 -6.02
C ALA A 120 3.07 -6.76 -4.69
N PHE A 121 3.54 -5.56 -4.34
CA PHE A 121 2.98 -4.75 -3.27
C PHE A 121 2.15 -3.62 -3.86
N LEU A 122 0.82 -3.79 -3.82
CA LEU A 122 -0.14 -2.79 -4.27
C LEU A 122 -0.36 -1.79 -3.13
N ASN A 123 0.50 -0.78 -3.11
CA ASN A 123 0.57 0.22 -2.05
C ASN A 123 0.07 1.61 -2.46
N ALA A 124 0.10 1.94 -3.75
CA ALA A 124 -0.39 3.23 -4.24
C ALA A 124 -1.81 3.51 -3.74
N GLY A 125 -2.01 4.70 -3.19
CA GLY A 125 -3.29 5.13 -2.68
C GLY A 125 -3.26 6.55 -2.14
N VAL A 126 -4.43 7.16 -2.03
CA VAL A 126 -4.65 8.47 -1.43
C VAL A 126 -5.49 8.34 -0.17
N SER A 127 -5.25 9.24 0.80
CA SER A 127 -6.01 9.33 2.04
C SER A 127 -6.62 10.72 2.13
N VAL A 128 -7.84 10.85 1.63
CA VAL A 128 -8.61 12.11 1.66
C VAL A 128 -9.57 12.07 2.84
N TRP A 129 -9.56 13.13 3.64
CA TRP A 129 -10.34 13.25 4.87
C TRP A 129 -11.27 14.45 4.79
N ALA A 130 -12.56 14.18 4.62
CA ALA A 130 -13.59 15.21 4.51
C ALA A 130 -14.85 14.78 5.27
N PRO A 131 -15.56 15.72 5.91
CA PRO A 131 -16.89 15.46 6.45
C PRO A 131 -17.87 15.16 5.30
N ILE A 132 -19.02 14.57 5.60
CA ILE A 132 -19.91 14.03 4.56
C ILE A 132 -20.44 15.12 3.63
N GLU A 133 -20.68 16.32 4.18
CA GLU A 133 -21.16 17.51 3.48
C GLU A 133 -20.17 18.10 2.48
N ASP A 134 -18.86 17.83 2.63
CA ASP A 134 -17.81 18.39 1.77
C ASP A 134 -17.40 17.44 0.63
N TRP A 135 -17.93 16.22 0.60
CA TRP A 135 -17.61 15.27 -0.47
C TRP A 135 -18.30 15.65 -1.77
N THR A 136 -17.50 15.83 -2.82
CA THR A 136 -17.99 15.93 -4.20
C THR A 136 -17.95 14.57 -4.88
N GLU A 137 -18.80 14.37 -5.88
CA GLU A 137 -18.78 13.18 -6.74
C GLU A 137 -17.40 12.97 -7.37
N GLN A 138 -16.80 14.04 -7.90
CA GLN A 138 -15.47 13.99 -8.49
C GLN A 138 -14.40 13.50 -7.50
N ALA A 139 -14.41 13.98 -6.24
CA ALA A 139 -13.45 13.56 -5.24
C ALA A 139 -13.67 12.10 -4.81
N PHE A 140 -14.93 11.68 -4.71
CA PHE A 140 -15.32 10.30 -4.44
C PHE A 140 -14.79 9.36 -5.53
N ASP A 141 -15.08 9.69 -6.79
CA ASP A 141 -14.66 8.93 -7.96
C ASP A 141 -13.14 8.84 -8.07
N ALA A 142 -12.44 9.95 -7.85
CA ALA A 142 -10.97 9.95 -7.83
C ALA A 142 -10.42 9.02 -6.74
N SER A 143 -11.01 9.04 -5.54
CA SER A 143 -10.58 8.19 -4.43
C SER A 143 -10.78 6.70 -4.73
N PHE A 144 -11.95 6.32 -5.27
CA PHE A 144 -12.23 4.95 -5.67
C PHE A 144 -11.42 4.51 -6.89
N ALA A 145 -11.20 5.41 -7.85
CA ALA A 145 -10.38 5.13 -9.02
C ALA A 145 -8.95 4.75 -8.63
N ILE A 146 -8.34 5.54 -7.73
CA ILE A 146 -6.96 5.35 -7.28
C ILE A 146 -6.84 4.16 -6.32
N ASN A 147 -7.71 4.06 -5.31
CA ASN A 147 -7.54 3.09 -4.22
C ASN A 147 -8.11 1.70 -4.52
N VAL A 148 -9.06 1.60 -5.45
CA VAL A 148 -9.82 0.36 -5.70
C VAL A 148 -9.74 -0.07 -7.16
N LYS A 149 -10.27 0.74 -8.09
CA LYS A 149 -10.39 0.38 -9.51
C LYS A 149 -9.03 0.07 -10.12
N GLY A 150 -8.08 1.00 -10.01
CA GLY A 150 -6.74 0.83 -10.54
C GLY A 150 -6.04 -0.43 -10.05
N PRO A 151 -5.84 -0.59 -8.74
CA PRO A 151 -5.19 -1.79 -8.19
C PRO A 151 -5.89 -3.11 -8.56
N TYR A 152 -7.22 -3.12 -8.69
CA TYR A 152 -7.96 -4.28 -9.18
C TYR A 152 -7.57 -4.65 -10.62
N PHE A 153 -7.57 -3.67 -11.53
CA PHE A 153 -7.19 -3.90 -12.93
C PHE A 153 -5.69 -4.16 -13.10
N LEU A 154 -4.84 -3.62 -12.24
CA LEU A 154 -3.43 -4.01 -12.19
C LEU A 154 -3.28 -5.48 -11.80
N MET A 155 -4.02 -5.94 -10.78
CA MET A 155 -4.01 -7.35 -10.38
C MET A 155 -4.40 -8.26 -11.54
N GLN A 156 -5.49 -7.91 -12.24
CA GLN A 156 -5.94 -8.64 -13.43
C GLN A 156 -4.87 -8.66 -14.52
N ALA A 157 -4.25 -7.51 -14.83
CA ALA A 157 -3.22 -7.40 -15.86
C ALA A 157 -1.92 -8.16 -15.51
N LEU A 158 -1.61 -8.30 -14.22
CA LEU A 158 -0.42 -9.03 -13.75
C LEU A 158 -0.60 -10.56 -13.72
N LEU A 159 -1.83 -11.08 -13.83
CA LEU A 159 -2.10 -12.53 -13.77
C LEU A 159 -1.18 -13.37 -14.68
N PRO A 160 -0.99 -13.03 -15.97
CA PRO A 160 -0.14 -13.81 -16.87
C PRO A 160 1.35 -13.71 -16.56
N VAL A 161 1.75 -12.72 -15.76
CA VAL A 161 3.15 -12.39 -15.45
C VAL A 161 3.53 -12.93 -14.07
N PHE A 162 2.59 -13.32 -13.21
CA PHE A 162 2.96 -13.87 -11.90
C PHE A 162 3.75 -15.18 -12.02
N ALA A 163 4.84 -15.26 -11.25
CA ALA A 163 5.60 -16.48 -11.07
C ALA A 163 4.79 -17.51 -10.25
N ASN A 164 5.25 -18.76 -10.22
CA ASN A 164 4.70 -19.79 -9.34
C ASN A 164 5.79 -20.39 -8.45
N PRO A 165 5.80 -20.10 -7.14
CA PRO A 165 4.83 -19.30 -6.38
C PRO A 165 5.00 -17.78 -6.58
N ALA A 166 3.90 -17.03 -6.39
CA ALA A 166 3.92 -15.56 -6.30
C ALA A 166 3.13 -15.07 -5.07
N ALA A 167 3.49 -13.88 -4.59
CA ALA A 167 2.83 -13.22 -3.47
C ALA A 167 2.31 -11.84 -3.87
N VAL A 168 1.10 -11.51 -3.40
CA VAL A 168 0.51 -10.19 -3.55
C VAL A 168 0.24 -9.62 -2.16
N VAL A 169 0.67 -8.39 -1.94
CA VAL A 169 0.40 -7.65 -0.71
C VAL A 169 -0.47 -6.46 -1.06
N LEU A 170 -1.60 -6.33 -0.38
CA LEU A 170 -2.52 -5.19 -0.55
C LEU A 170 -2.40 -4.28 0.67
N ASN A 171 -2.12 -3.00 0.44
CA ASN A 171 -2.03 -2.02 1.53
C ASN A 171 -3.42 -1.56 1.97
N THR A 172 -3.91 -2.13 3.06
CA THR A 172 -5.18 -1.75 3.70
C THR A 172 -4.94 -0.70 4.79
N SER A 173 -5.92 -0.47 5.66
CA SER A 173 -5.79 0.47 6.78
C SER A 173 -6.60 0.02 7.98
N ILE A 174 -6.26 0.53 9.16
CA ILE A 174 -7.06 0.34 10.37
C ILE A 174 -8.49 0.85 10.16
N ASN A 175 -8.66 1.91 9.36
CA ASN A 175 -9.95 2.48 8.97
C ASN A 175 -10.83 1.51 8.17
N ALA A 176 -10.29 0.40 7.65
CA ALA A 176 -11.13 -0.67 7.09
C ALA A 176 -11.97 -1.39 8.16
N HIS A 177 -11.63 -1.21 9.44
CA HIS A 177 -12.24 -1.91 10.58
C HIS A 177 -12.90 -0.97 11.59
N VAL A 178 -12.62 0.33 11.55
CA VAL A 178 -13.10 1.30 12.54
C VAL A 178 -13.77 2.51 11.88
N GLY A 179 -14.82 3.03 12.51
CA GLY A 179 -15.55 4.21 12.05
C GLY A 179 -14.89 5.51 12.51
N THR A 180 -13.79 5.91 11.87
CA THR A 180 -13.14 7.20 12.18
C THR A 180 -13.84 8.35 11.45
N ALA A 181 -14.15 9.42 12.19
CA ALA A 181 -14.76 10.64 11.63
C ALA A 181 -13.99 11.16 10.41
N ARG A 182 -14.72 11.71 9.43
CA ARG A 182 -14.19 12.28 8.18
C ARG A 182 -13.49 11.29 7.23
N SER A 183 -13.57 9.98 7.48
CA SER A 183 -12.88 8.97 6.68
C SER A 183 -13.81 8.06 5.87
N SER A 184 -15.11 8.37 5.76
CA SER A 184 -16.13 7.49 5.17
C SER A 184 -15.71 6.85 3.84
N VAL A 185 -15.30 7.67 2.86
CA VAL A 185 -14.84 7.20 1.55
C VAL A 185 -13.51 6.44 1.66
N TYR A 186 -12.52 6.99 2.36
CA TYR A 186 -11.22 6.35 2.54
C TYR A 186 -11.34 4.96 3.19
N ALA A 187 -12.06 4.87 4.32
CA ALA A 187 -12.39 3.64 5.01
C ALA A 187 -13.09 2.63 4.09
N ALA A 188 -14.09 3.07 3.32
CA ALA A 188 -14.78 2.23 2.34
C ALA A 188 -13.82 1.66 1.30
N THR A 189 -12.91 2.47 0.73
CA THR A 189 -11.92 1.97 -0.25
C THR A 189 -10.98 0.92 0.35
N LYS A 190 -10.56 1.09 1.61
CA LYS A 190 -9.67 0.13 2.29
C LYS A 190 -10.40 -1.14 2.74
N ALA A 191 -11.69 -1.03 3.08
CA ALA A 191 -12.57 -2.18 3.34
C ALA A 191 -12.83 -2.98 2.05
N ALA A 192 -13.06 -2.30 0.92
CA ALA A 192 -13.18 -2.96 -0.39
C ALA A 192 -11.94 -3.80 -0.69
N PHE A 193 -10.75 -3.26 -0.44
CA PHE A 193 -9.50 -3.96 -0.70
C PHE A 193 -9.30 -5.19 0.20
N LEU A 194 -9.70 -5.08 1.47
CA LEU A 194 -9.71 -6.21 2.40
C LEU A 194 -10.66 -7.33 1.95
N SER A 195 -11.84 -6.96 1.44
CA SER A 195 -12.81 -7.91 0.90
C SER A 195 -12.27 -8.59 -0.37
N MET A 196 -11.74 -7.80 -1.31
CA MET A 196 -11.11 -8.30 -2.53
C MET A 196 -9.97 -9.29 -2.23
N ALA A 197 -9.13 -9.01 -1.23
CA ALA A 197 -8.06 -9.93 -0.83
C ALA A 197 -8.61 -11.33 -0.51
N LYS A 198 -9.71 -11.40 0.24
CA LYS A 198 -10.34 -12.66 0.64
C LYS A 198 -10.99 -13.37 -0.55
N THR A 199 -11.77 -12.65 -1.35
CA THR A 199 -12.51 -13.24 -2.46
C THR A 199 -11.58 -13.70 -3.57
N LEU A 200 -10.65 -12.83 -3.99
CA LEU A 200 -9.67 -13.17 -5.00
C LEU A 200 -8.86 -14.39 -4.53
N SER A 201 -8.48 -14.50 -3.23
CA SER A 201 -7.75 -15.67 -2.66
C SER A 201 -8.35 -16.97 -3.15
N SER A 202 -9.66 -17.08 -2.97
CA SER A 202 -10.43 -18.26 -3.30
C SER A 202 -10.51 -18.48 -4.82
N GLU A 203 -10.68 -17.43 -5.61
CA GLU A 203 -10.73 -17.50 -7.07
C GLU A 203 -9.42 -18.03 -7.67
N LEU A 204 -8.29 -17.45 -7.28
CA LEU A 204 -6.99 -17.76 -7.88
C LEU A 204 -6.38 -19.06 -7.35
N LEU A 205 -6.69 -19.47 -6.11
CA LEU A 205 -6.35 -20.81 -5.62
C LEU A 205 -7.12 -21.90 -6.36
N ARG A 206 -8.39 -21.66 -6.72
CA ARG A 206 -9.19 -22.62 -7.47
C ARG A 206 -8.72 -22.74 -8.92
N ALA A 207 -8.44 -21.62 -9.58
CA ALA A 207 -7.94 -21.62 -10.96
C ALA A 207 -6.64 -22.42 -11.11
N ALA A 208 -5.77 -22.39 -10.10
CA ALA A 208 -4.56 -23.19 -10.05
C ALA A 208 -4.77 -24.71 -9.95
N SER A 209 -5.85 -25.13 -9.29
CA SER A 209 -6.18 -26.57 -9.15
C SER A 209 -6.79 -27.17 -10.43
N ALA A 210 -7.38 -26.33 -11.28
CA ALA A 210 -8.07 -26.73 -12.50
C ALA A 210 -7.16 -26.65 -13.73
N SER A 211 -6.08 -27.44 -13.80
CA SER A 211 -5.12 -27.71 -14.91
C SER A 211 -4.69 -26.56 -15.88
N THR A 212 -5.12 -25.33 -15.67
CA THR A 212 -4.95 -24.20 -16.56
C THR A 212 -3.68 -23.50 -16.13
N ARG A 213 -2.63 -23.67 -16.93
CA ARG A 213 -1.21 -23.27 -16.73
C ARG A 213 -0.95 -21.80 -16.38
N SER A 214 -1.96 -20.96 -16.18
CA SER A 214 -1.83 -19.50 -16.07
C SER A 214 -2.17 -18.92 -14.68
N ALA A 215 -2.66 -19.72 -13.74
CA ALA A 215 -2.91 -19.25 -12.37
C ALA A 215 -1.82 -19.73 -11.40
N PRO A 216 -1.19 -18.83 -10.61
CA PRO A 216 -0.13 -19.22 -9.68
C PRO A 216 -0.66 -20.19 -8.61
N ALA A 217 -0.13 -21.42 -8.61
CA ALA A 217 -0.62 -22.52 -7.76
C ALA A 217 -0.41 -22.37 -6.25
N ARG A 218 0.23 -21.28 -5.85
CA ARG A 218 0.43 -20.94 -4.45
C ARG A 218 0.39 -19.43 -4.27
N TRP A 219 -0.71 -18.83 -4.69
CA TRP A 219 -1.01 -17.43 -4.45
C TRP A 219 -1.69 -17.25 -3.07
N LYS A 220 -1.15 -16.34 -2.26
CA LYS A 220 -1.72 -15.96 -0.95
C LYS A 220 -1.70 -14.44 -0.83
N PRO A 221 -2.79 -13.73 -1.13
CA PRO A 221 -2.86 -12.32 -0.89
C PRO A 221 -2.88 -12.11 0.63
N ARG A 222 -2.06 -11.18 1.11
CA ARG A 222 -2.04 -10.80 2.53
C ARG A 222 -2.25 -9.29 2.64
N CYS A 223 -3.11 -8.90 3.56
CA CYS A 223 -3.35 -7.51 3.88
C CYS A 223 -2.33 -7.05 4.92
N THR A 224 -1.76 -5.87 4.70
CA THR A 224 -1.00 -5.17 5.73
C THR A 224 -1.75 -3.92 6.14
N THR A 225 -1.93 -3.73 7.44
CA THR A 225 -2.58 -2.56 8.01
C THR A 225 -1.55 -1.43 8.16
N SER A 226 -1.76 -0.31 7.47
CA SER A 226 -1.03 0.92 7.73
C SER A 226 -1.83 1.85 8.65
N SER A 227 -1.16 2.42 9.66
CA SER A 227 -1.66 3.57 10.42
C SER A 227 -0.85 4.80 9.99
N ALA A 228 -1.53 5.79 9.43
CA ALA A 228 -0.99 7.14 9.31
C ALA A 228 -1.56 7.95 10.48
N SER A 229 -0.70 8.50 11.33
CA SER A 229 -1.15 9.47 12.35
C SER A 229 -1.55 10.76 11.63
N PRO A 230 -2.76 11.30 11.83
CA PRO A 230 -3.12 12.58 11.25
C PRO A 230 -2.27 13.67 11.91
N THR A 231 -1.37 14.28 11.14
CA THR A 231 -0.71 15.52 11.57
C THR A 231 -1.76 16.63 11.46
N HIS A 232 -2.40 16.96 12.58
CA HIS A 232 -3.27 18.13 12.67
C HIS A 232 -2.43 19.39 12.47
N THR A 233 -2.43 19.95 11.26
CA THR A 233 -2.11 21.36 11.09
C THR A 233 -3.39 22.13 11.39
N ALA A 234 -3.64 22.37 12.68
CA ALA A 234 -4.71 23.27 13.10
C ALA A 234 -4.27 24.70 12.78
N THR A 235 -4.74 25.25 11.66
CA THR A 235 -4.75 26.70 11.45
C THR A 235 -5.69 27.30 12.49
N ARG A 236 -5.11 27.78 13.59
CA ARG A 236 -5.79 28.59 14.60
C ARG A 236 -6.19 29.92 13.95
N SER A 237 -7.40 29.96 13.39
CA SER A 237 -8.06 31.21 13.05
C SER A 237 -8.29 32.00 14.35
N THR A 238 -7.46 33.02 14.57
CA THR A 238 -7.70 34.02 15.62
C THR A 238 -8.90 34.86 15.20
N ARG A 239 -10.07 34.52 15.75
CA ARG A 239 -11.26 35.35 15.73
C ARG A 239 -10.99 36.62 16.55
N THR A 240 -10.62 37.70 15.89
CA THR A 240 -10.59 39.05 16.48
C THR A 240 -12.03 39.53 16.66
N SER A 241 -12.47 39.60 17.92
CA SER A 241 -13.72 40.28 18.29
C SER A 241 -13.61 41.79 18.06
N PRO A 242 -14.68 42.51 17.68
CA PRO A 242 -14.66 43.96 17.58
C PRO A 242 -14.70 44.60 18.99
N PRO A 243 -14.16 45.82 19.17
CA PRO A 243 -14.12 46.48 20.48
C PRO A 243 -15.50 47.00 20.88
N PRO A 244 -15.76 47.18 22.20
CA PRO A 244 -17.06 47.60 22.69
C PRO A 244 -17.29 49.09 22.46
N SER A 245 -18.52 49.43 22.06
CA SER A 245 -19.05 50.79 21.98
C SER A 245 -19.13 51.43 23.37
N ARG A 246 -18.44 52.57 23.57
CA ARG A 246 -18.73 53.47 24.70
C ARG A 246 -19.58 54.64 24.22
N SER A 247 -20.83 54.64 24.69
CA SER A 247 -21.71 55.79 24.79
C SER A 247 -21.38 56.56 26.06
N ALA A 248 -21.23 57.90 25.98
CA ALA A 248 -22.00 58.87 26.78
C ALA A 248 -21.45 60.31 26.68
N ALA A 249 -22.41 61.26 26.74
CA ALA A 249 -22.33 62.64 27.27
C ALA A 249 -22.13 63.84 26.30
N SER A 250 -23.27 64.28 25.73
CA SER A 250 -23.91 65.60 25.91
C SER A 250 -23.15 66.94 25.78
N ALA A 251 -23.55 67.71 24.74
CA ALA A 251 -23.97 69.15 24.74
C ALA A 251 -22.93 70.27 25.07
N PRO A 252 -23.11 71.54 24.61
CA PRO A 252 -24.36 72.20 24.21
C PRO A 252 -24.39 73.01 22.91
N ARG A 253 -25.64 73.38 22.55
CA ARG A 253 -26.08 74.31 21.49
C ARG A 253 -25.50 75.72 21.66
N THR A 254 -25.35 76.45 20.54
CA THR A 254 -25.84 77.84 20.40
C THR A 254 -25.86 78.30 18.93
N ARG A 255 -27.00 78.88 18.56
CA ARG A 255 -27.39 79.70 17.39
C ARG A 255 -27.18 79.18 15.98
#